data_AF-A0A935CSI3-F1
#
_entry.id   AF-A0A935CSI3-F1
#
_cell.length_a   1.000
_cell.length_b   1.000
_cell.length_c   1.000
_cell.angle_alpha   90.00
_cell.angle_beta   90.00
_cell.angle_gamma   90.00
#
_symmetry.space_group_name_H-M   'P 1'
#
loop_
_entity.id
_entity.type
_entity.pdbx_description
1 polymer ?
#
loop_
_entity_poly.entity_id
_entity_poly.type
_entity_poly.pdbx_seq_one_letter_code
_entity_poly.pdbx_strand_id
1 'polypeptide(L)'
;YLPPRVPHSPQRLPDSIGLVIERKRLGHERDGLMWFCERCNHKLYEEFFTLENIETQFHAVFEASTARRPRTCTSCGHLNPAPAKFDVHTQA
;
A
#
# COMPACT_ATOMS: atom_id res chain seq x y z
N TYR A 1 -12.56 -11.11 11.80
CA TYR A 1 -11.84 -10.19 12.70
C TYR A 1 -10.39 -10.19 12.30
N LEU A 2 -9.78 -9.01 12.14
CA LEU A 2 -8.36 -8.86 11.86
C LEU A 2 -7.68 -8.25 13.10
N PRO A 3 -6.69 -8.92 13.72
CA PRO A 3 -5.98 -8.34 14.86
C PRO A 3 -5.24 -7.04 14.49
N PRO A 4 -5.06 -6.12 15.45
CA PRO A 4 -4.31 -4.90 15.21
C PRO A 4 -2.88 -5.17 14.72
N ARG A 5 -2.38 -4.30 13.84
CA ARG A 5 -1.00 -4.32 13.32
C ARG A 5 -0.63 -5.56 12.50
N VAL A 6 -1.60 -6.37 12.05
CA VAL A 6 -1.37 -7.43 11.07
C VAL A 6 -1.37 -6.79 9.66
N PRO A 7 -0.23 -6.80 8.93
CA PRO A 7 -0.21 -6.34 7.54
C PRO A 7 -1.14 -7.22 6.70
N HIS A 8 -1.99 -6.59 5.90
CA HIS A 8 -2.97 -7.28 5.07
C HIS A 8 -3.15 -6.53 3.74
N SER A 9 -3.35 -7.29 2.66
CA SER A 9 -3.54 -6.76 1.32
C SER A 9 -4.85 -7.30 0.74
N PRO A 10 -5.98 -6.61 0.96
CA PRO A 10 -7.28 -7.07 0.48
C PRO A 10 -7.31 -7.24 -1.04
N GLN A 11 -7.63 -8.45 -1.51
CA GLN A 11 -7.86 -8.75 -2.92
C GLN A 11 -9.36 -8.98 -3.13
N ARG A 12 -9.96 -8.35 -4.15
CA ARG A 12 -11.40 -8.43 -4.43
C ARG A 12 -11.63 -9.01 -5.83
N LEU A 13 -12.52 -10.00 -5.94
CA LEU A 13 -12.91 -10.60 -7.21
C LEU A 13 -14.04 -9.79 -7.87
N PRO A 14 -14.21 -9.90 -9.21
CA PRO A 14 -15.34 -9.28 -9.91
C PRO A 14 -16.70 -9.67 -9.29
N ASP A 15 -17.67 -8.75 -9.35
CA ASP A 15 -19.05 -8.93 -8.89
C ASP A 15 -19.21 -9.33 -7.40
N SER A 16 -18.19 -9.06 -6.57
CA SER A 16 -18.21 -9.32 -5.13
C SER A 16 -18.55 -8.07 -4.30
N ILE A 17 -19.22 -8.28 -3.15
CA ILE A 17 -19.51 -7.23 -2.18
C ILE A 17 -18.81 -7.58 -0.86
N GLY A 18 -18.11 -6.61 -0.25
CA GLY A 18 -17.47 -6.79 1.05
C GLY A 18 -17.73 -5.61 1.98
N LEU A 19 -18.33 -5.89 3.13
CA LEU A 19 -18.56 -4.93 4.20
C LEU A 19 -17.32 -4.84 5.10
N VAL A 20 -16.80 -3.63 5.29
CA VAL A 20 -15.68 -3.34 6.20
C VAL A 20 -16.17 -2.41 7.30
N ILE A 21 -15.88 -2.77 8.55
CA ILE A 21 -16.21 -1.95 9.72
C ILE A 21 -14.90 -1.65 10.45
N GLU A 22 -14.57 -0.37 10.55
CA GLU A 22 -13.39 0.14 11.25
C GLU A 22 -13.79 1.20 12.28
N ARG A 23 -12.93 1.44 13.26
CA ARG A 23 -13.08 2.56 14.20
C ARG A 23 -12.27 3.77 13.74
N LYS A 24 -12.77 4.97 14.04
CA LYS A 24 -11.95 6.19 13.96
C LYS A 24 -10.74 6.05 14.89
N ARG A 25 -9.59 6.48 14.39
CA ARG A 25 -8.34 6.50 15.15
C ARG A 25 -8.39 7.60 16.21
N LEU A 26 -7.74 7.35 17.34
CA LEU A 26 -7.45 8.38 18.33
C LEU A 26 -6.29 9.24 17.84
N GLY A 27 -6.15 10.47 18.34
CA GLY A 27 -5.16 11.43 17.82
C GLY A 27 -3.68 10.99 17.92
N HIS A 28 -3.37 10.01 18.76
CA HIS A 28 -2.02 9.44 18.90
C HIS A 28 -1.79 8.17 18.03
N GLU A 29 -2.82 7.71 17.32
CA GLU A 29 -2.77 6.51 16.51
C GLU A 29 -2.54 6.87 15.03
N ARG A 30 -1.68 6.10 14.37
CA ARG A 30 -1.35 6.28 12.96
C ARG A 30 -1.60 4.98 12.21
N ASP A 31 -2.12 5.11 11.00
CA ASP A 31 -2.21 4.02 10.04
C ASP A 31 -0.89 3.91 9.29
N GLY A 32 -0.61 2.71 8.79
CA GLY A 32 0.60 2.38 8.07
C GLY A 32 0.29 1.62 6.79
N LEU A 33 0.86 2.06 5.67
CA LEU A 33 0.83 1.34 4.40
C LEU A 33 2.24 0.83 4.10
N MET A 34 2.33 -0.40 3.60
CA MET A 34 3.59 -1.13 3.44
C MET A 34 3.66 -1.85 2.09
N TRP A 35 4.85 -1.87 1.50
CA TRP A 35 5.16 -2.61 0.29
C TRP A 35 6.37 -3.52 0.52
N PHE A 36 6.34 -4.67 -0.12
CA PHE A 36 7.35 -5.72 0.03
C PHE A 36 7.84 -6.17 -1.35
N CYS A 37 9.07 -6.65 -1.39
CA CYS A 37 9.69 -7.16 -2.61
C CYS A 37 8.99 -8.43 -3.08
N GLU A 38 8.60 -8.50 -4.35
CA GLU A 38 7.93 -9.68 -4.92
C GLU A 38 8.84 -10.91 -4.99
N ARG A 39 10.17 -10.73 -4.93
CA ARG A 39 11.14 -11.83 -5.02
C ARG A 39 11.58 -12.39 -3.68
N CYS A 40 11.79 -11.54 -2.67
CA CYS A 40 12.37 -11.96 -1.39
C CYS A 40 11.57 -11.49 -0.16
N ASN A 41 10.43 -10.85 -0.36
CA ASN A 41 9.56 -10.33 0.70
C ASN A 41 10.23 -9.31 1.65
N HIS A 42 11.37 -8.74 1.26
CA HIS A 42 11.98 -7.64 1.99
C HIS A 42 11.12 -6.38 1.90
N LYS A 43 10.90 -5.69 3.02
CA LYS A 43 10.13 -4.43 3.05
C LYS A 43 10.82 -3.37 2.19
N LEU A 44 10.08 -2.79 1.25
CA LEU A 44 10.58 -1.78 0.32
C LEU A 44 10.26 -0.36 0.77
N TYR A 45 9.01 -0.17 1.19
CA TYR A 45 8.48 1.13 1.55
C TYR A 45 7.47 0.97 2.68
N GLU A 46 7.49 1.91 3.61
CA GLU A 46 6.43 2.07 4.59
C GLU A 46 6.20 3.55 4.84
N GLU A 47 4.95 3.91 5.05
CA GLU A 47 4.58 5.26 5.44
C GLU A 47 3.48 5.20 6.50
N PHE A 48 3.69 5.97 7.57
CA PHE A 48 2.71 6.13 8.63
C PHE A 48 2.10 7.52 8.57
N PHE A 49 0.81 7.67 8.87
CA PHE A 49 0.12 8.95 8.86
C PHE A 49 -1.11 8.93 9.75
N THR A 50 -1.56 10.11 10.17
CA THR A 50 -2.85 10.26 10.84
C THR A 50 -3.95 10.14 9.79
N LEU A 51 -4.80 9.12 9.92
CA LEU A 51 -5.86 8.85 8.98
C LEU A 51 -7.15 9.58 9.39
N GLU A 52 -7.52 10.58 8.61
CA GLU A 52 -8.74 11.38 8.75
C GLU A 52 -9.72 11.10 7.61
N ASN A 53 -9.22 10.97 6.37
CA ASN A 53 -9.99 10.63 5.18
C ASN A 53 -9.23 9.60 4.32
N ILE A 54 -9.77 8.38 4.28
CA ILE A 54 -9.17 7.25 3.55
C ILE A 54 -9.13 7.48 2.04
N GLU A 55 -10.14 8.14 1.46
CA GLU A 55 -10.25 8.31 0.01
C GLU A 55 -9.15 9.22 -0.52
N THR A 56 -8.76 10.26 0.22
CA THR A 56 -7.75 11.20 -0.26
C THR A 56 -6.35 10.81 0.17
N GLN A 57 -6.18 10.38 1.42
CA GLN A 57 -4.85 10.19 2.00
C GLN A 57 -4.17 8.91 1.52
N PHE A 58 -4.92 7.83 1.24
CA PHE A 58 -4.31 6.60 0.73
C PHE A 58 -3.73 6.80 -0.66
N HIS A 59 -4.43 7.53 -1.54
CA HIS A 59 -3.96 7.78 -2.91
C HIS A 59 -2.62 8.53 -2.94
N ALA A 60 -2.41 9.52 -2.07
CA ALA A 60 -1.13 10.22 -1.99
C ALA A 60 0.03 9.28 -1.64
N VAL A 61 -0.17 8.36 -0.69
CA VAL A 61 0.84 7.36 -0.30
C VAL A 61 1.06 6.32 -1.40
N PHE A 62 -0.01 5.94 -2.11
CA PHE A 62 0.10 5.04 -3.28
C PHE A 62 0.92 5.67 -4.41
N GLU A 63 0.72 6.95 -4.70
CA GLU A 63 1.51 7.66 -5.70
C GLU A 63 2.98 7.74 -5.31
N ALA A 64 3.26 8.10 -4.04
CA ALA A 64 4.62 8.15 -3.51
C ALA A 64 5.34 6.80 -3.64
N SER A 65 4.64 5.68 -3.40
CA SER A 65 5.22 4.34 -3.49
C SER A 65 5.50 3.88 -4.93
N THR A 66 5.00 4.58 -5.95
CA THR A 66 5.27 4.23 -7.37
C THR A 66 6.60 4.77 -7.89
N ALA A 67 7.25 5.68 -7.16
CA ALA A 67 8.58 6.17 -7.51
C ALA A 67 9.61 5.01 -7.56
N ARG A 68 10.67 5.17 -8.36
CA ARG A 68 11.67 4.12 -8.57
C ARG A 68 12.32 3.64 -7.27
N ARG A 69 12.69 4.58 -6.39
CA ARG A 69 13.39 4.27 -5.13
C ARG A 69 12.54 3.41 -4.18
N PRO A 70 11.29 3.80 -3.83
CA PRO A 70 10.37 2.97 -3.04
C PRO A 70 10.07 1.57 -3.61
N ARG A 71 10.32 1.34 -4.91
CA ARG A 71 10.16 0.02 -5.55
C ARG A 71 11.45 -0.78 -5.70
N THR A 72 12.61 -0.19 -5.40
CA THR A 72 13.90 -0.87 -5.56
C THR A 72 14.28 -1.58 -4.27
N CYS A 73 14.38 -2.90 -4.32
CA CYS A 73 14.76 -3.73 -3.18
C CYS A 73 16.23 -3.52 -2.81
N THR A 74 16.46 -3.08 -1.57
CA THR A 74 17.80 -2.93 -1.00
C THR A 74 18.47 -4.26 -0.65
N SER A 75 17.69 -5.34 -0.52
CA SER A 75 18.21 -6.67 -0.17
C SER A 75 18.65 -7.49 -1.39
N CYS A 76 17.92 -7.43 -2.52
CA CYS A 76 18.23 -8.24 -3.70
C CYS A 76 18.40 -7.44 -5.01
N GLY A 77 18.29 -6.11 -4.96
CA GLY A 77 18.42 -5.23 -6.12
C GLY A 77 17.23 -5.25 -7.09
N HIS A 78 16.23 -6.09 -6.86
CA HIS A 78 15.05 -6.16 -7.72
C HIS A 78 14.23 -4.87 -7.68
N LEU A 79 13.92 -4.32 -8.85
CA LEU A 79 12.95 -3.25 -9.01
C LEU A 79 11.56 -3.88 -9.21
N ASN A 80 10.68 -3.77 -8.20
CA ASN A 80 9.28 -4.19 -8.34
C ASN A 80 8.62 -3.38 -9.47
N PRO A 81 7.70 -3.99 -10.25
CA PRO A 81 6.97 -3.29 -11.30
C PRO A 81 6.13 -2.13 -10.73
N ALA A 82 5.87 -1.11 -11.55
CA ALA A 82 4.85 -0.11 -11.22
C ALA A 82 3.48 -0.75 -11.46
N PRO A 83 2.45 -0.42 -10.66
CA PRO A 83 1.09 -0.84 -10.99
C PRO A 83 0.70 -0.29 -12.37
N ALA A 84 -0.08 -1.03 -13.17
CA ALA A 84 -0.36 -0.69 -14.57
C ALA A 84 -0.91 0.74 -14.77
N LYS A 85 -1.73 1.23 -13.84
CA LYS A 85 -2.24 2.62 -13.85
C LYS A 85 -1.12 3.69 -13.86
N PHE A 86 0.05 3.35 -13.32
CA PHE A 86 1.22 4.21 -13.16
C PHE A 86 2.41 3.74 -14.01
N ASP A 87 2.23 2.75 -14.87
CA ASP A 87 3.25 2.31 -15.81
C ASP A 87 3.23 3.22 -17.05
N VAL A 88 4.36 3.88 -17.31
CA VAL A 88 4.58 4.76 -18.45
C VAL A 88 4.57 4.04 -19.80
N HIS A 89 4.60 2.70 -19.81
CA HIS A 89 4.51 1.89 -21.02
C HIS A 89 3.08 1.40 -21.33
N THR A 90 2.11 1.59 -20.42
CA THR A 90 0.74 1.10 -20.58
C THR A 90 -0.30 2.23 -20.79
N GLN A 91 0.13 3.48 -20.87
CA GLN A 91 -0.74 4.61 -21.24
C GLN A 91 -0.68 4.83 -22.76
N ALA A 92 -1.47 4.06 -23.49
CA ALA A 92 -1.78 4.26 -24.91
C ALA A 92 -3.29 4.15 -25.11
#